data_AF-A0A0B1RY86-F1
#
_entry.id   AF-A0A0B1RY86-F1
#
_cell.length_a   1.000
_cell.length_b   1.000
_cell.length_c   1.000
_cell.angle_alpha   90.00
_cell.angle_beta   90.00
_cell.angle_gamma   90.00
#
_symmetry.space_group_name_H-M   'P 1'
#
loop_
_entity.id
_entity.type
_entity.pdbx_description
1 polymer ?
#
loop_
_entity_poly.entity_id
_entity_poly.type
_entity_poly.pdbx_seq_one_letter_code
_entity_poly.pdbx_strand_id
1 'polypeptide(L)'
;LVCGAQATGFHFDAQSCSACAAFFRRTVSLNKKFVCIANRSDCQVHYSMHQICRSCRFEKCLKAGMNREGVQPRKENAHHRRTFCTKSGLKRNKRFAVVAPMTRDEAEQIEEVADHPRSSRSSADSSSINCTPIGSPVEV
;
A
#
# COMPACT_ATOMS: atom_id res chain seq x y z
N LEU A 1 -13.10 -6.44 17.92
CA LEU A 1 -13.61 -7.46 16.97
C LEU A 1 -12.54 -7.84 15.94
N VAL A 2 -12.45 -9.12 15.57
CA VAL A 2 -11.38 -9.80 14.82
C VAL A 2 -10.01 -9.90 15.51
N CYS A 3 -9.29 -8.79 15.72
CA CYS A 3 -7.90 -8.82 16.24
C CYS A 3 -7.65 -7.99 17.50
N GLY A 4 -8.70 -7.48 18.13
CA GLY A 4 -8.61 -6.67 19.36
C GLY A 4 -8.15 -5.22 19.18
N ALA A 5 -7.73 -4.81 17.97
CA ALA A 5 -7.41 -3.42 17.68
C ALA A 5 -8.66 -2.54 17.69
N GLN A 6 -8.48 -1.25 17.98
CA GLN A 6 -9.53 -0.25 17.89
C GLN A 6 -10.15 -0.24 16.49
N ALA A 7 -11.48 -0.32 16.45
CA ALA A 7 -12.20 -0.29 15.18
C ALA A 7 -12.20 1.13 14.62
N THR A 8 -11.99 1.24 13.30
CA THR A 8 -12.03 2.55 12.62
C THR A 8 -13.42 2.83 12.03
N GLY A 9 -14.30 1.84 12.00
CA GLY A 9 -15.66 1.94 11.46
C GLY A 9 -16.21 0.58 11.04
N PHE A 10 -17.28 0.61 10.25
CA PHE A 10 -17.87 -0.57 9.62
C PHE A 10 -17.20 -0.82 8.27
N HIS A 11 -16.72 -2.05 8.04
CA HIS A 11 -16.15 -2.48 6.77
C HIS A 11 -16.75 -3.82 6.39
N PHE A 12 -17.37 -3.90 5.21
CA PHE A 12 -18.01 -5.11 4.71
C PHE A 12 -19.03 -5.66 5.72
N ASP A 13 -19.93 -4.81 6.21
CA ASP A 13 -21.04 -5.15 7.13
C ASP A 13 -20.64 -5.50 8.57
N ALA A 14 -19.36 -5.35 8.95
CA ALA A 14 -18.91 -5.58 10.32
C ALA A 14 -17.95 -4.49 10.85
N GLN A 15 -18.05 -4.20 12.15
CA GLN A 15 -17.14 -3.28 12.84
C GLN A 15 -15.74 -3.89 12.93
N SER A 16 -14.75 -3.26 12.29
CA SER A 16 -13.38 -3.77 12.23
C SER A 16 -12.34 -2.67 12.11
N CYS A 17 -11.07 -3.00 12.37
CA CYS A 17 -9.96 -2.07 12.14
C CYS A 17 -9.56 -2.03 10.65
N SER A 18 -8.92 -0.93 10.23
CA SER A 18 -8.46 -0.72 8.85
C SER A 18 -7.57 -1.85 8.31
N ALA A 19 -6.72 -2.43 9.17
CA ALA A 19 -5.84 -3.54 8.81
C ALA A 19 -6.62 -4.83 8.50
N CYS A 20 -7.66 -5.14 9.28
CA CYS A 20 -8.53 -6.28 9.03
C CYS A 20 -9.41 -6.06 7.79
N ALA A 21 -9.91 -4.85 7.57
CA ALA A 21 -10.62 -4.48 6.35
C ALA A 21 -9.75 -4.69 5.09
N ALA A 22 -8.51 -4.18 5.10
CA ALA A 22 -7.58 -4.35 3.99
C ALA A 22 -7.14 -5.81 3.78
N PHE A 23 -6.99 -6.58 4.86
CA PHE A 23 -6.71 -8.02 4.79
C PHE A 23 -7.89 -8.78 4.16
N PHE A 24 -9.11 -8.52 4.62
CA PHE A 24 -10.32 -9.16 4.13
C PHE A 24 -10.54 -8.89 2.65
N ARG A 25 -10.50 -7.60 2.23
CA ARG A 25 -10.61 -7.20 0.82
C ARG A 25 -9.61 -7.94 -0.07
N ARG A 26 -8.32 -7.94 0.30
CA ARG A 26 -7.28 -8.63 -0.49
C ARG A 26 -7.50 -10.14 -0.56
N THR A 27 -7.95 -10.73 0.53
CA THR A 27 -8.20 -12.17 0.60
C THR A 27 -9.34 -12.56 -0.34
N VAL A 28 -10.46 -11.83 -0.30
CA VAL A 28 -11.64 -12.10 -1.12
C VAL A 28 -11.38 -11.74 -2.59
N SER A 29 -10.89 -10.53 -2.90
CA SER A 29 -10.66 -10.11 -4.29
C SER A 29 -9.63 -10.97 -5.05
N LEU A 30 -8.68 -11.58 -4.34
CA LEU A 30 -7.68 -12.48 -4.94
C LEU A 30 -8.00 -13.97 -4.71
N ASN A 31 -9.18 -14.27 -4.15
CA ASN A 31 -9.64 -15.60 -3.78
C ASN A 31 -8.56 -16.45 -3.07
N LYS A 32 -7.85 -15.84 -2.10
CA LYS A 32 -6.74 -16.49 -1.40
C LYS A 32 -7.27 -17.53 -0.42
N LYS A 33 -6.75 -18.75 -0.55
CA LYS A 33 -6.97 -19.85 0.40
C LYS A 33 -5.78 -19.95 1.35
N PHE A 34 -6.05 -20.07 2.65
CA PHE A 34 -5.01 -20.17 3.67
C PHE A 34 -5.22 -21.44 4.48
N VAL A 35 -4.12 -22.14 4.77
CA VAL A 35 -4.09 -23.29 5.66
C VAL A 35 -3.44 -22.88 6.98
N CYS A 36 -4.00 -23.33 8.11
CA CYS A 36 -3.44 -23.09 9.43
C CYS A 36 -2.22 -24.00 9.62
N ILE A 37 -1.05 -23.43 9.93
CA ILE A 37 0.19 -24.21 10.14
C ILE A 37 0.04 -25.19 11.31
N ALA A 38 -0.69 -24.79 12.36
CA ALA A 38 -0.92 -25.63 13.53
C ALA A 38 -2.07 -26.63 13.37
N ASN A 39 -2.83 -26.62 12.25
CA ASN A 39 -4.00 -27.46 12.01
C ASN A 39 -5.11 -27.44 13.10
N ARG A 40 -5.10 -26.46 14.01
CA ARG A 40 -6.08 -26.36 15.12
C ARG A 40 -7.28 -25.43 14.85
N SER A 41 -7.22 -24.61 13.79
CA SER A 41 -8.26 -23.59 13.44
C SER A 41 -8.65 -22.57 14.54
N ASP A 42 -7.93 -22.52 15.65
CA ASP A 42 -8.27 -21.76 16.87
C ASP A 42 -7.22 -20.71 17.26
N CYS A 43 -6.27 -20.40 16.38
CA CYS A 43 -5.13 -19.56 16.73
C CYS A 43 -5.56 -18.21 17.30
N GLN A 44 -4.83 -17.74 18.31
CA GLN A 44 -4.98 -16.40 18.83
C GLN A 44 -4.66 -15.38 17.73
N VAL A 45 -5.53 -14.39 17.59
CA VAL A 45 -5.41 -13.32 16.58
C VAL A 45 -5.44 -12.03 17.36
N HIS A 46 -4.29 -11.39 17.49
CA HIS A 46 -4.12 -10.15 18.23
C HIS A 46 -3.24 -9.17 17.45
N TYR A 47 -3.54 -7.88 17.54
CA TYR A 47 -2.89 -6.84 16.74
C TYR A 47 -1.40 -6.64 17.08
N SER A 48 -0.98 -6.98 18.30
CA SER A 48 0.43 -6.89 18.72
C SER A 48 1.32 -8.03 18.20
N MET A 49 0.73 -9.09 17.62
CA MET A 49 1.51 -10.22 17.13
C MET A 49 2.14 -9.89 15.77
N HIS A 50 3.47 -10.03 15.68
CA HIS A 50 4.21 -9.85 14.43
C HIS A 50 3.76 -10.82 13.33
N GLN A 51 3.37 -12.04 13.70
CA GLN A 51 2.91 -13.06 12.76
C GLN A 51 1.57 -13.62 13.24
N ILE A 52 0.50 -13.25 12.52
CA ILE A 52 -0.85 -13.73 12.77
C ILE A 52 -1.17 -14.84 11.77
N CYS A 53 -1.76 -15.94 12.25
CA CYS A 53 -2.26 -17.00 11.38
C CYS A 53 -3.32 -16.46 10.40
N ARG A 54 -3.00 -16.48 9.10
CA ARG A 54 -3.88 -15.92 8.05
C ARG A 54 -5.20 -16.69 7.92
N SER A 55 -5.15 -18.01 8.09
CA SER A 55 -6.33 -18.89 8.07
C SER A 55 -7.31 -18.51 9.19
N CYS A 56 -6.86 -18.58 10.45
CA CYS A 56 -7.70 -18.23 11.60
C CYS A 56 -8.12 -16.75 11.61
N ARG A 57 -7.27 -15.84 11.10
CA ARG A 57 -7.66 -14.42 10.96
C ARG A 57 -8.81 -14.26 9.98
N PHE A 58 -8.75 -14.92 8.83
CA PHE A 58 -9.82 -14.85 7.84
C PHE A 58 -11.11 -15.48 8.35
N GLU A 59 -11.02 -16.62 9.04
CA GLU A 59 -12.16 -17.25 9.68
C GLU A 59 -12.81 -16.33 10.74
N LYS A 60 -12.00 -15.65 11.56
CA LYS A 60 -12.49 -14.65 12.51
C LYS A 60 -13.14 -13.44 11.83
N CYS A 61 -12.68 -13.02 10.66
CA CYS A 61 -13.37 -11.99 9.87
C CYS A 61 -14.79 -12.43 9.51
N LEU A 62 -14.96 -13.66 9.03
CA LEU A 62 -16.27 -14.20 8.65
C LEU A 62 -17.18 -14.37 9.86
N LYS A 63 -16.65 -14.91 10.97
CA LYS A 63 -17.36 -15.05 12.24
C LYS A 63 -17.80 -13.69 12.82
N ALA A 64 -17.05 -12.63 12.54
CA ALA A 64 -17.42 -11.27 12.93
C ALA A 64 -18.48 -10.62 12.03
N GLY A 65 -18.95 -11.31 10.98
CA GLY A 65 -19.97 -10.82 10.05
C GLY A 65 -19.42 -10.10 8.82
N MET A 66 -18.12 -10.19 8.51
CA MET A 66 -17.59 -9.56 7.30
C MET A 66 -18.12 -10.26 6.04
N ASN A 67 -18.86 -9.52 5.21
CA ASN A 67 -19.55 -10.04 4.04
C ASN A 67 -18.63 -10.08 2.80
N ARG A 68 -18.47 -11.28 2.23
CA ARG A 68 -17.63 -11.49 1.04
C ARG A 68 -18.22 -10.84 -0.20
N GLU A 69 -19.53 -10.85 -0.33
CA GLU A 69 -20.24 -10.29 -1.49
C GLU A 69 -20.15 -8.76 -1.52
N GLY A 70 -19.90 -8.13 -0.36
CA GLY A 70 -19.61 -6.69 -0.28
C GLY A 70 -18.23 -6.31 -0.85
N VAL A 71 -17.37 -7.28 -1.20
CA VAL A 71 -16.08 -7.04 -1.83
C VAL A 71 -16.24 -7.06 -3.34
N GLN A 72 -16.04 -5.90 -3.98
CA GLN A 72 -16.05 -5.84 -5.44
C GLN A 72 -15.01 -6.79 -6.05
N PRO A 73 -15.39 -7.58 -7.07
CA PRO A 73 -14.46 -8.46 -7.76
C PRO A 73 -13.35 -7.65 -8.43
N ARG A 74 -12.17 -8.25 -8.53
CA ARG A 74 -11.07 -7.63 -9.27
C ARG A 74 -11.50 -7.47 -10.72
N LYS A 75 -11.72 -6.24 -11.17
CA LYS A 75 -11.84 -5.95 -12.61
C LYS A 75 -10.53 -6.39 -13.27
N GLU A 76 -10.60 -7.32 -14.21
CA GLU A 76 -9.51 -7.59 -15.15
C GLU A 76 -9.36 -6.38 -16.06
N ASN A 77 -8.79 -5.30 -15.54
CA ASN A 77 -8.28 -4.23 -16.39
C ASN A 77 -7.02 -4.81 -17.04
N ALA A 78 -7.21 -5.49 -18.18
CA ALA A 78 -6.14 -6.10 -18.96
C ALA A 78 -5.00 -5.10 -19.27
N HIS A 79 -5.25 -3.79 -19.21
CA HIS A 79 -4.33 -2.76 -19.67
C HIS A 79 -4.02 -1.64 -18.65
N HIS A 80 -4.31 -1.82 -17.36
CA HIS A 80 -3.80 -0.88 -16.34
C HIS A 80 -2.55 -1.44 -15.65
N ARG A 81 -1.52 -1.73 -16.45
CA ARG A 81 -0.15 -1.57 -15.93
C ARG A 81 -0.09 -0.11 -15.48
N ARG A 82 0.28 0.16 -14.23
CA ARG A 82 0.36 1.54 -13.70
C ARG A 82 1.17 2.38 -14.69
N THR A 83 0.50 3.14 -15.55
CA THR A 83 1.17 4.05 -16.47
C THR A 83 1.68 5.18 -15.59
N PHE A 84 2.95 5.13 -15.24
CA PHE A 84 3.59 6.24 -14.55
C PHE A 84 3.77 7.35 -15.59
N CYS A 85 2.73 8.15 -15.81
CA CYS A 85 2.71 9.27 -16.75
C CYS A 85 3.51 10.49 -16.26
N THR A 86 4.34 10.34 -15.21
CA THR A 86 5.21 11.41 -14.72
C THR A 86 6.68 10.98 -14.74
N LYS A 87 7.56 11.92 -15.11
CA LYS A 87 9.03 11.74 -15.10
C LYS A 87 9.53 11.26 -13.72
N SER A 88 8.95 11.75 -12.62
CA SER A 88 9.28 11.33 -11.26
C SER A 88 8.79 9.92 -10.92
N GLY A 89 7.66 9.47 -11.48
CA GLY A 89 7.14 8.11 -11.33
C GLY A 89 8.00 7.07 -12.06
N LEU A 90 8.45 7.40 -13.27
CA LEU A 90 9.32 6.54 -14.09
C LEU A 90 10.71 6.35 -13.45
N LYS A 91 11.30 7.42 -12.90
CA LYS A 91 12.61 7.37 -12.22
C LYS A 91 12.60 6.47 -10.98
N ARG A 92 11.51 6.45 -10.23
CA ARG A 92 11.39 5.68 -8.96
C ARG A 92 11.15 4.19 -9.16
N ASN A 93 10.60 3.77 -10.30
CA ASN A 93 10.20 2.38 -10.53
C ASN A 93 10.42 1.94 -11.99
N LYS A 94 11.63 2.16 -12.50
CA LYS A 94 12.04 1.89 -13.90
C LYS A 94 11.67 0.47 -14.38
N ARG A 95 11.79 -0.55 -13.50
CA ARG A 95 11.44 -1.97 -13.79
C ARG A 95 9.95 -2.25 -14.02
N PHE A 96 9.05 -1.34 -13.63
CA PHE A 96 7.61 -1.45 -13.88
C PHE A 96 7.13 -0.52 -15.01
N ALA A 97 8.06 0.28 -15.55
CA ALA A 97 7.99 1.06 -16.77
C ALA A 97 7.56 0.21 -17.97
N VAL A 98 6.28 0.16 -18.33
CA VAL A 98 5.91 -0.10 -19.73
C VAL A 98 5.94 1.24 -20.38
N VAL A 99 6.88 1.43 -21.28
CA VAL A 99 6.73 2.48 -22.28
C VAL A 99 5.71 1.88 -23.25
N ALA A 100 4.48 2.41 -23.25
CA ALA A 100 3.56 2.16 -24.35
C ALA A 100 4.25 2.56 -25.67
N PRO A 101 3.91 1.99 -26.84
CA PRO A 101 4.49 2.48 -28.09
C PRO A 101 4.17 3.97 -28.21
N MET A 102 5.20 4.80 -28.02
CA MET A 102 5.08 6.25 -28.05
C MET A 102 4.82 6.67 -29.50
N THR A 103 3.98 7.68 -29.72
CA THR A 103 3.84 8.25 -31.07
C THR A 103 5.18 8.87 -31.49
N ARG A 104 5.43 9.02 -32.81
CA ARG A 104 6.71 9.55 -33.33
C ARG A 104 7.07 10.91 -32.70
N ASP A 105 6.06 11.73 -32.42
CA ASP A 105 6.21 13.05 -31.80
C ASP A 105 6.74 12.98 -30.35
N GLU A 106 6.48 11.89 -29.64
CA GLU A 106 6.95 11.69 -28.26
C GLU A 106 8.39 11.16 -28.20
N ALA A 107 8.87 10.50 -29.26
CA ALA A 107 10.25 10.02 -29.36
C ALA A 107 11.26 11.15 -29.62
N GLU A 108 10.87 12.14 -30.42
CA GLU A 108 11.71 13.31 -30.75
C GLU A 108 12.05 14.15 -29.50
N GLN A 109 11.11 14.23 -28.54
CA GLN A 109 11.31 14.94 -27.26
C GLN A 109 12.25 14.22 -26.28
N ILE A 110 12.60 12.94 -26.54
CA ILE A 110 13.51 12.16 -25.70
C ILE A 110 14.98 12.38 -26.11
N GLU A 111 15.27 12.53 -27.41
CA GLU A 111 16.63 12.76 -27.89
C GLU A 111 17.18 14.12 -27.46
N GLU A 112 16.35 15.16 -27.41
CA GLU A 112 16.77 16.52 -27.02
C GLU A 112 17.28 16.61 -25.56
N VAL A 113 16.87 15.68 -24.69
CA VAL A 113 17.27 15.62 -23.27
C VAL A 113 18.49 14.72 -23.05
N ALA A 114 18.85 13.86 -24.01
CA ALA A 114 20.00 12.95 -23.88
C ALA A 114 21.35 13.67 -24.10
N ASP A 115 21.36 14.80 -24.83
CA ASP A 115 22.59 15.47 -25.26
C ASP A 115 23.02 16.66 -24.36
N HIS A 116 22.19 17.11 -23.41
CA HIS A 116 22.61 18.21 -22.54
C HIS A 116 23.54 17.71 -21.42
N PRO A 117 24.83 18.13 -21.39
CA PRO A 117 25.74 17.74 -20.32
C PRO A 117 25.25 18.32 -19.00
N ARG A 118 25.34 17.52 -17.94
CA ARG A 118 25.21 17.99 -16.54
C ARG A 118 26.13 19.19 -16.33
N SER A 119 25.58 20.40 -16.25
CA SER A 119 26.28 21.50 -15.60
C SER A 119 26.42 21.13 -14.12
N SER A 120 27.66 20.91 -13.71
CA SER A 120 28.13 20.78 -12.35
C SER A 120 27.64 21.97 -11.51
N ARG A 121 26.74 21.73 -10.56
CA ARG A 121 26.59 22.66 -9.42
C ARG A 121 27.60 22.29 -8.36
N SER A 122 28.60 23.16 -8.27
CA SER A 122 29.65 23.25 -7.27
C SER A 122 29.11 23.37 -5.85
N SER A 123 29.83 22.74 -4.93
CA SER A 123 29.74 22.88 -3.48
C SER A 123 30.22 24.26 -3.00
N ALA A 124 29.79 24.65 -1.80
CA ALA A 124 30.03 25.90 -1.03
C ALA A 124 29.09 27.06 -1.42
N ASP A 125 28.40 27.77 -0.53
CA ASP A 125 28.39 27.96 0.94
C ASP A 125 26.98 28.60 1.21
N SER A 126 26.25 28.42 2.31
CA SER A 126 26.49 29.08 3.61
C SER A 126 25.38 28.72 4.60
N SER A 127 25.80 28.39 5.82
CA SER A 127 25.21 28.85 7.09
C SER A 127 23.82 28.37 7.52
N SER A 128 23.84 27.39 8.43
CA SER A 128 23.11 27.35 9.71
C SER A 128 21.63 27.78 9.72
N ILE A 129 20.72 26.82 9.54
CA ILE A 129 19.37 26.92 10.11
C ILE A 129 19.26 25.83 11.18
N ASN A 130 19.42 26.25 12.43
CA ASN A 130 19.12 25.44 13.61
C ASN A 130 17.60 25.28 13.71
N CYS A 131 17.09 24.06 13.51
CA CYS A 131 15.71 23.73 13.90
C CYS A 131 15.74 23.17 15.33
N THR A 132 15.52 24.04 16.31
CA THR A 132 15.24 23.66 17.72
C THR A 132 13.84 23.04 17.86
N PRO A 133 13.66 22.06 18.76
CA PRO A 133 12.36 21.50 19.09
C PRO A 133 11.58 22.48 19.99
N ILE A 134 10.31 22.74 19.66
CA ILE A 134 9.38 23.45 20.54
C ILE A 134 8.92 22.45 21.62
N GLY A 135 9.34 22.70 22.85
CA GLY A 135 8.83 22.02 24.04
C GLY A 135 7.46 22.54 24.47
N SER A 136 6.72 21.66 25.15
CA SER A 136 5.57 21.93 26.04
C SER A 136 5.97 22.93 27.15
N PRO A 137 5.05 23.60 27.90
CA PRO A 137 4.13 22.93 28.86
C PRO A 137 2.80 23.66 29.13
N VAL A 138 1.83 23.02 29.80
CA VAL A 138 1.35 23.44 31.14
C VAL A 138 0.44 22.36 31.76
N GLU A 139 0.75 22.00 33.00
CA GLU A 139 -0.15 21.34 33.94
C GLU A 139 -1.09 22.37 34.58
N VAL A 140 -2.32 21.96 34.88
CA VAL A 140 -3.14 22.42 36.01
C VAL A 140 -3.93 21.22 36.52
#